data_AF-A0A3R0Y747-F1
#
_entry.id   AF-A0A3R0Y747-F1
#
_cell.length_a   1.000
_cell.length_b   1.000
_cell.length_c   1.000
_cell.angle_alpha   90.00
_cell.angle_beta   90.00
_cell.angle_gamma   90.00
#
_symmetry.space_group_name_H-M   'P 1'
#
loop_
_entity.id
_entity.type
_entity.pdbx_description
1 polymer ?
#
loop_
_entity_poly.entity_id
_entity_poly.type
_entity_poly.pdbx_seq_one_letter_code
_entity_poly.pdbx_strand_id
1 'polypeptide(L)'
;MISGDNDALFAMVYRMLQSKQVHVLYTAEKAEKLYTRISAVADENETVTDEITGLVNRMYSLRGRLKNKLGALTPRERRYGNQVIALLNGLIEENEKIQGKMTVSANAMRCTAHSLQVTVLKAIHYQWRERVYMSVLEGKDTFPPEDEHHCFLGRWYHGEGRTDFGSLPAFVRLGDAHSRLHLALSELVHESLRAKRTPESVLKKLDALETVSQAVIVALDELDDSIIRSGIEDETSLSEE
;
A
#
# COMPACT_ATOMS: atom_id res chain seq x y z
N MET A 1 -23.39 -14.61 44.46
CA MET A 1 -21.98 -14.99 44.22
C MET A 1 -21.63 -15.16 42.73
N ILE A 2 -22.57 -15.13 41.78
CA ILE A 2 -22.29 -15.38 40.35
C ILE A 2 -21.79 -14.12 39.58
N SER A 3 -22.04 -12.90 40.07
CA SER A 3 -21.65 -11.69 39.31
C SER A 3 -20.15 -11.34 39.39
N GLY A 4 -19.47 -11.68 40.49
CA GLY A 4 -18.06 -11.33 40.69
C GLY A 4 -17.07 -12.10 39.81
N ASP A 5 -17.36 -13.37 39.51
CA ASP A 5 -16.53 -14.20 38.63
C ASP A 5 -16.65 -13.77 37.15
N ASN A 6 -17.85 -13.35 36.73
CA ASN A 6 -18.05 -12.81 35.38
C ASN A 6 -17.33 -11.48 35.16
N ASP A 7 -17.29 -10.61 36.19
CA ASP A 7 -16.56 -9.34 36.12
C ASP A 7 -15.04 -9.56 36.05
N ALA A 8 -14.50 -10.52 36.81
CA ALA A 8 -13.08 -10.88 36.77
C ALA A 8 -12.67 -11.49 35.42
N LEU A 9 -13.51 -12.38 34.86
CA LEU A 9 -13.32 -12.96 33.53
C LEU A 9 -13.34 -11.87 32.45
N PHE A 10 -14.34 -10.99 32.47
CA PHE A 10 -14.46 -9.87 31.53
C PHE A 10 -13.23 -8.96 31.61
N ALA A 11 -12.81 -8.57 32.82
CA ALA A 11 -11.63 -7.73 33.02
C ALA A 11 -10.32 -8.40 32.56
N MET A 12 -10.22 -9.73 32.63
CA MET A 12 -9.07 -10.46 32.08
C MET A 12 -9.08 -10.44 30.56
N VAL A 13 -10.21 -10.80 29.92
CA VAL A 13 -10.36 -10.78 28.45
C VAL A 13 -10.13 -9.37 27.90
N TYR A 14 -10.70 -8.35 28.54
CA TYR A 14 -10.52 -6.96 28.17
C TYR A 14 -9.04 -6.54 28.18
N ARG A 15 -8.29 -6.87 29.24
CA ARG A 15 -6.85 -6.59 29.33
C ARG A 15 -6.05 -7.32 28.25
N MET A 16 -6.42 -8.55 27.91
CA MET A 16 -5.78 -9.28 26.82
C MET A 16 -6.01 -8.62 25.45
N LEU A 17 -7.22 -8.13 25.19
CA LEU A 17 -7.56 -7.42 23.95
C LEU A 17 -6.85 -6.06 23.86
N GLN A 18 -6.75 -5.32 24.97
CA GLN A 18 -5.96 -4.08 25.04
C GLN A 18 -4.47 -4.35 24.76
N SER A 19 -3.90 -5.43 25.34
CA SER A 19 -2.53 -5.85 25.04
C SER A 19 -2.34 -6.20 23.56
N LYS A 20 -3.26 -6.99 22.99
CA LYS A 20 -3.28 -7.32 21.56
C LYS A 20 -3.31 -6.05 20.69
N GLN A 21 -4.12 -5.05 21.04
CA GLN A 21 -4.19 -3.79 20.32
C GLN A 21 -2.83 -3.08 20.24
N VAL A 22 -2.09 -3.02 21.36
CA VAL A 22 -0.75 -2.43 21.38
C VAL A 22 0.19 -3.17 20.44
N HIS A 23 0.12 -4.51 20.41
CA HIS A 23 0.94 -5.31 19.50
C HIS A 23 0.56 -5.11 18.02
N VAL A 24 -0.74 -4.98 17.70
CA VAL A 24 -1.19 -4.69 16.33
C VAL A 24 -0.70 -3.33 15.87
N LEU A 25 -0.83 -2.29 16.70
CA LEU A 25 -0.32 -0.95 16.38
C LEU A 25 1.20 -0.92 16.19
N TYR A 26 1.94 -1.61 17.07
CA TYR A 26 3.39 -1.75 16.92
C TYR A 26 3.78 -2.50 15.63
N THR A 27 2.99 -3.49 15.24
CA THR A 27 3.20 -4.24 14.00
C THR A 27 2.91 -3.36 12.78
N ALA A 28 1.85 -2.56 12.83
CA ALA A 28 1.53 -1.58 11.80
C ALA A 28 2.65 -0.54 11.64
N GLU A 29 3.19 0.01 12.73
CA GLU A 29 4.32 0.96 12.68
C GLU A 29 5.58 0.33 12.05
N LYS A 30 5.85 -0.95 12.33
CA LYS A 30 6.94 -1.68 11.68
C LYS A 30 6.68 -1.89 10.19
N ALA A 31 5.45 -2.21 9.82
CA ALA A 31 5.06 -2.39 8.42
C ALA A 31 5.13 -1.06 7.66
N GLU A 32 4.78 0.06 8.27
CA GLU A 32 4.94 1.40 7.70
C GLU A 32 6.42 1.74 7.45
N LYS A 33 7.32 1.41 8.39
CA LYS A 33 8.78 1.56 8.16
C LYS A 33 9.28 0.67 7.02
N LEU A 34 8.71 -0.52 6.85
CA LEU A 34 9.05 -1.41 5.75
C LEU A 34 8.54 -0.85 4.43
N TYR A 35 7.30 -0.37 4.40
CA TYR A 35 6.70 0.35 3.26
C TYR A 35 7.62 1.48 2.78
N THR A 36 8.00 2.40 3.67
CA THR A 36 8.89 3.53 3.31
C THR A 36 10.22 3.05 2.74
N ARG A 37 10.80 1.97 3.27
CA ARG A 37 12.07 1.42 2.77
C ARG A 37 11.93 0.79 1.39
N ILE A 38 10.85 0.06 1.14
CA ILE A 38 10.61 -0.56 -0.17
C ILE A 38 10.40 0.55 -1.21
N SER A 39 9.59 1.56 -0.90
CA SER A 39 9.38 2.70 -1.80
C SER A 39 10.69 3.46 -2.09
N ALA A 40 11.52 3.69 -1.08
CA ALA A 40 12.82 4.36 -1.28
C ALA A 40 13.75 3.59 -2.24
N VAL A 41 13.81 2.26 -2.13
CA VAL A 41 14.62 1.46 -3.06
C VAL A 41 14.02 1.42 -4.46
N ALA A 42 12.69 1.49 -4.59
CA ALA A 42 12.06 1.65 -5.90
C ALA A 42 12.44 2.99 -6.57
N ASP A 43 12.42 4.09 -5.81
CA ASP A 43 12.84 5.41 -6.30
C ASP A 43 14.34 5.44 -6.66
N GLU A 44 15.19 4.73 -5.90
CA GLU A 44 16.61 4.55 -6.23
C GLU A 44 16.80 3.80 -7.56
N ASN A 45 16.00 2.74 -7.80
CA ASN A 45 16.03 1.98 -9.05
C ASN A 45 15.58 2.83 -10.25
N GLU A 46 14.57 3.68 -10.09
CA GLU A 46 14.16 4.66 -11.12
C GLU A 46 15.30 5.66 -11.41
N THR A 47 15.96 6.16 -10.38
CA THR A 47 17.11 7.07 -10.53
C THR A 47 18.25 6.39 -11.31
N VAL A 48 18.58 5.14 -10.99
CA VAL A 48 19.61 4.37 -11.73
C VAL A 48 19.20 4.14 -13.19
N THR A 49 17.90 3.93 -13.45
CA THR A 49 17.35 3.79 -14.80
C THR A 49 17.55 5.05 -15.64
N ASP A 50 17.35 6.23 -15.06
CA ASP A 50 17.61 7.52 -15.72
C ASP A 50 19.10 7.73 -16.01
N GLU A 51 19.97 7.35 -15.06
CA GLU A 51 21.42 7.41 -15.24
C GLU A 51 21.90 6.50 -16.38
N ILE A 52 21.37 5.28 -16.48
CA ILE A 52 21.68 4.33 -17.56
C ILE A 52 21.20 4.89 -18.90
N THR A 53 20.00 5.48 -18.96
CA THR A 53 19.49 6.15 -20.17
C THR A 53 20.48 7.23 -20.65
N GLY A 54 20.97 8.05 -19.72
CA GLY A 54 21.99 9.05 -20.02
C GLY A 54 23.31 8.44 -20.52
N LEU A 55 23.75 7.32 -19.94
CA LEU A 55 24.95 6.59 -20.34
C LEU A 55 24.82 6.01 -21.76
N VAL A 56 23.71 5.32 -22.04
CA VAL A 56 23.41 4.69 -23.34
C VAL A 56 23.40 5.73 -24.46
N ASN A 57 22.77 6.90 -24.23
CA ASN A 57 22.77 8.01 -25.19
C ASN A 57 24.18 8.52 -25.53
N ARG A 58 25.07 8.60 -24.52
CA ARG A 58 26.49 8.96 -24.73
C ARG A 58 27.23 7.87 -25.52
N MET A 59 26.94 6.60 -25.27
CA MET A 59 27.52 5.48 -26.01
C MET A 59 27.09 5.49 -27.49
N TYR A 60 25.79 5.71 -27.76
CA TYR A 60 25.28 5.87 -29.13
C TYR A 60 25.98 7.01 -29.88
N SER A 61 26.17 8.15 -29.22
CA SER A 61 26.89 9.30 -29.76
C SER A 61 28.37 9.00 -30.03
N LEU A 62 29.06 8.30 -29.12
CA LEU A 62 30.44 7.86 -29.32
C LEU A 62 30.57 6.88 -30.48
N ARG A 63 29.66 5.90 -30.57
CA ARG A 63 29.59 4.92 -31.65
C ARG A 63 29.48 5.60 -33.01
N GLY A 64 28.60 6.59 -33.14
CA GLY A 64 28.43 7.38 -34.36
C GLY A 64 29.72 8.12 -34.76
N ARG A 65 30.39 8.77 -33.81
CA ARG A 65 31.67 9.46 -34.05
C ARG A 65 32.78 8.49 -34.50
N LEU A 66 32.86 7.30 -33.89
CA LEU A 66 33.82 6.26 -34.28
C LEU A 66 33.55 5.77 -35.70
N LYS A 67 32.28 5.49 -36.03
CA LYS A 67 31.86 5.04 -37.37
C LYS A 67 32.25 6.04 -38.46
N ASN A 68 32.09 7.33 -38.19
CA ASN A 68 32.48 8.39 -39.13
C ASN A 68 34.00 8.47 -39.35
N LYS A 69 34.81 8.27 -38.30
CA LYS A 69 36.28 8.32 -38.42
C LYS A 69 36.88 7.11 -39.13
N LEU A 70 36.21 5.95 -39.12
CA LEU A 70 36.74 4.70 -39.69
C LEU A 70 37.06 4.78 -41.19
N GLY A 71 36.37 5.64 -41.94
CA GLY A 71 36.58 5.83 -43.38
C GLY A 71 37.96 6.40 -43.74
N ALA A 72 38.55 7.20 -42.85
CA ALA A 72 39.83 7.88 -43.07
C ALA A 72 41.06 7.09 -42.55
N LEU A 73 40.84 5.94 -41.90
CA LEU A 73 41.89 5.13 -41.28
C LEU A 73 42.46 4.06 -42.23
N THR A 74 43.68 3.61 -41.93
CA THR A 74 44.32 2.49 -42.64
C THR A 74 43.55 1.17 -42.43
N PRO A 75 43.71 0.16 -43.29
CA PRO A 75 43.00 -1.12 -43.15
C PRO A 75 43.23 -1.81 -41.79
N ARG A 76 44.45 -1.71 -41.24
CA ARG A 76 44.80 -2.29 -39.94
C ARG A 76 44.10 -1.57 -38.78
N GLU A 77 44.10 -0.24 -38.79
CA GLU A 77 43.40 0.58 -37.79
C GLU A 77 41.88 0.41 -37.88
N ARG A 78 41.35 0.28 -39.09
CA ARG A 78 39.92 0.02 -39.32
C ARG A 78 39.48 -1.30 -38.68
N ARG A 79 40.32 -2.34 -38.71
CA ARG A 79 40.04 -3.61 -38.04
C ARG A 79 39.86 -3.43 -36.53
N TYR A 80 40.76 -2.70 -35.87
CA TYR A 80 40.65 -2.41 -34.43
C TYR A 80 39.44 -1.51 -34.12
N GLY A 81 39.18 -0.50 -34.95
CA GLY A 81 38.00 0.35 -34.78
C GLY A 81 36.68 -0.41 -34.90
N ASN A 82 36.59 -1.37 -35.83
CA ASN A 82 35.43 -2.27 -35.92
C ASN A 82 35.27 -3.14 -34.66
N GLN A 83 36.36 -3.63 -34.07
CA GLN A 83 36.31 -4.38 -32.81
C GLN A 83 35.81 -3.51 -31.64
N VAL A 84 36.27 -2.25 -31.54
CA VAL A 84 35.80 -1.30 -30.52
C VAL A 84 34.30 -1.01 -30.69
N ILE A 85 33.82 -0.82 -31.93
CA ILE A 85 32.40 -0.62 -32.20
C ILE A 85 31.58 -1.85 -31.81
N ALA A 86 32.07 -3.06 -32.10
CA ALA A 86 31.39 -4.29 -31.71
C ALA A 86 31.26 -4.43 -30.18
N LEU A 87 32.34 -4.14 -29.44
CA LEU A 87 32.30 -4.12 -27.97
C LEU A 87 31.37 -3.04 -27.43
N LEU A 88 31.34 -1.86 -28.06
CA LEU A 88 30.44 -0.78 -27.68
C LEU A 88 28.97 -1.13 -27.92
N ASN A 89 28.65 -1.84 -29.01
CA ASN A 89 27.30 -2.36 -29.25
C ASN A 89 26.90 -3.36 -28.15
N GLY A 90 27.76 -4.32 -27.83
CA GLY A 90 27.48 -5.27 -26.75
C GLY A 90 27.26 -4.57 -25.39
N LEU A 91 28.03 -3.51 -25.11
CA LEU A 91 27.86 -2.72 -23.89
C LEU A 91 26.55 -1.92 -23.88
N ILE A 92 26.12 -1.39 -25.02
CA ILE A 92 24.81 -0.73 -25.16
C ILE A 92 23.70 -1.75 -24.88
N GLU A 93 23.72 -2.90 -25.54
CA GLU A 93 22.73 -3.97 -25.37
C GLU A 93 22.64 -4.45 -23.92
N GLU A 94 23.78 -4.64 -23.24
CA GLU A 94 23.78 -5.04 -21.81
C GLU A 94 23.24 -3.94 -20.90
N ASN A 95 23.54 -2.66 -21.17
CA ASN A 95 22.98 -1.55 -20.38
C ASN A 95 21.47 -1.42 -20.58
N GLU A 96 20.97 -1.58 -21.81
CA GLU A 96 19.53 -1.56 -22.10
C GLU A 96 18.81 -2.71 -21.36
N LYS A 97 19.40 -3.92 -21.30
CA LYS A 97 18.85 -5.03 -20.49
C LYS A 97 18.83 -4.73 -19.00
N ILE A 98 19.89 -4.11 -18.46
CA ILE A 98 19.95 -3.72 -17.04
C ILE A 98 18.86 -2.68 -16.75
N GLN A 99 18.70 -1.71 -17.65
CA GLN A 99 17.67 -0.68 -17.54
C GLN A 99 16.26 -1.30 -17.48
N GLY A 100 15.94 -2.22 -18.39
CA GLY A 100 14.66 -2.92 -18.40
C GLY A 100 14.39 -3.68 -17.09
N LYS A 101 15.37 -4.45 -16.61
CA LYS A 101 15.26 -5.18 -15.34
C LYS A 101 15.10 -4.25 -14.14
N MET A 102 15.78 -3.10 -14.15
CA MET A 102 15.71 -2.12 -13.07
C MET A 102 14.32 -1.47 -13.01
N THR A 103 13.75 -1.14 -14.17
CA THR A 103 12.39 -0.61 -14.30
C THR A 103 11.35 -1.61 -13.78
N VAL A 104 11.43 -2.87 -14.22
CA VAL A 104 10.58 -3.97 -13.72
C VAL A 104 10.72 -4.10 -12.21
N SER A 105 11.96 -4.10 -11.69
CA SER A 105 12.19 -4.21 -10.25
C SER A 105 11.60 -3.03 -9.46
N ALA A 106 11.69 -1.80 -9.96
CA ALA A 106 11.11 -0.63 -9.30
C ALA A 106 9.58 -0.75 -9.21
N ASN A 107 8.92 -1.12 -10.31
CA ASN A 107 7.47 -1.30 -10.36
C ASN A 107 7.00 -2.42 -9.43
N ALA A 108 7.67 -3.57 -9.43
CA ALA A 108 7.36 -4.70 -8.55
C ALA A 108 7.48 -4.31 -7.06
N MET A 109 8.50 -3.52 -6.73
CA MET A 109 8.71 -2.99 -5.37
C MET A 109 7.62 -2.00 -4.96
N ARG A 110 7.25 -1.05 -5.82
CA ARG A 110 6.12 -0.13 -5.59
C ARG A 110 4.82 -0.89 -5.37
N CYS A 111 4.52 -1.87 -6.22
CA CYS A 111 3.34 -2.73 -6.10
C CYS A 111 3.33 -3.46 -4.74
N THR A 112 4.46 -4.05 -4.35
CA THR A 112 4.61 -4.75 -3.07
C THR A 112 4.42 -3.80 -1.88
N ALA A 113 4.97 -2.59 -1.95
CA ALA A 113 4.82 -1.57 -0.93
C ALA A 113 3.34 -1.17 -0.77
N HIS A 114 2.66 -0.88 -1.87
CA HIS A 114 1.24 -0.51 -1.86
C HIS A 114 0.35 -1.62 -1.30
N SER A 115 0.57 -2.88 -1.70
CA SER A 115 -0.19 -4.02 -1.19
C SER A 115 0.05 -4.25 0.31
N LEU A 116 1.30 -4.08 0.78
CA LEU A 116 1.61 -4.09 2.21
C LEU A 116 0.82 -3.01 2.96
N GLN A 117 0.75 -1.79 2.41
CA GLN A 117 0.01 -0.69 3.03
C GLN A 117 -1.49 -1.00 3.13
N VAL A 118 -2.11 -1.54 2.07
CA VAL A 118 -3.51 -1.98 2.10
C VAL A 118 -3.74 -3.10 3.15
N THR A 119 -2.82 -4.04 3.25
CA THR A 119 -2.85 -5.09 4.29
C THR A 119 -2.82 -4.51 5.71
N VAL A 120 -1.98 -3.49 5.95
CA VAL A 120 -1.91 -2.78 7.23
C VAL A 120 -3.23 -2.06 7.54
N LEU A 121 -3.82 -1.39 6.56
CA LEU A 121 -5.13 -0.71 6.70
C LEU A 121 -6.21 -1.70 7.15
N LYS A 122 -6.27 -2.89 6.54
CA LYS A 122 -7.20 -3.96 6.92
C LYS A 122 -6.97 -4.43 8.36
N ALA A 123 -5.71 -4.67 8.75
CA ALA A 123 -5.37 -5.11 10.10
C ALA A 123 -5.78 -4.08 11.17
N ILE A 124 -5.55 -2.79 10.90
CA ILE A 124 -5.97 -1.70 11.79
C ILE A 124 -7.50 -1.60 11.85
N HIS A 125 -8.20 -1.76 10.72
CA HIS A 125 -9.66 -1.76 10.69
C HIS A 125 -10.26 -2.90 11.52
N TYR A 126 -9.73 -4.12 11.41
CA TYR A 126 -10.16 -5.24 12.26
C TYR A 126 -9.95 -4.95 13.75
N GLN A 127 -8.81 -4.37 14.11
CA GLN A 127 -8.52 -4.00 15.49
C GLN A 127 -9.43 -2.85 15.98
N TRP A 128 -9.76 -1.90 15.12
CA TRP A 128 -10.73 -0.84 15.41
C TRP A 128 -12.13 -1.41 15.68
N ARG A 129 -12.57 -2.36 14.86
CA ARG A 129 -13.87 -3.04 15.02
C ARG A 129 -13.96 -3.78 16.36
N GLU A 130 -12.89 -4.48 16.74
CA GLU A 130 -12.81 -5.14 18.06
C GLU A 130 -12.98 -4.14 19.20
N ARG A 131 -12.41 -2.93 19.10
CA ARG A 131 -12.59 -1.90 20.12
C ARG A 131 -14.04 -1.44 20.23
N VAL A 132 -14.72 -1.25 19.10
CA VAL A 132 -16.14 -0.87 19.11
C VAL A 132 -16.97 -1.92 19.85
N TYR A 133 -16.74 -3.20 19.60
CA TYR A 133 -17.44 -4.29 20.28
C TYR A 133 -17.17 -4.30 21.78
N MET A 134 -15.92 -4.08 22.18
CA MET A 134 -15.59 -3.97 23.60
C MET A 134 -16.27 -2.78 24.27
N SER A 135 -16.35 -1.62 23.61
CA SER A 135 -17.06 -0.45 24.16
C SER A 135 -18.55 -0.70 24.34
N VAL A 136 -19.19 -1.40 23.41
CA VAL A 136 -20.60 -1.81 23.56
C VAL A 136 -20.78 -2.76 24.76
N LEU A 137 -19.90 -3.75 24.90
CA LEU A 137 -19.97 -4.72 26.00
C LEU A 137 -19.69 -4.07 27.37
N GLU A 138 -18.75 -3.12 27.44
CA GLU A 138 -18.47 -2.35 28.65
C GLU A 138 -19.65 -1.45 29.04
N GLY A 139 -20.45 -1.01 28.06
CA GLY A 139 -21.57 -0.11 28.27
C GLY A 139 -21.18 1.28 28.75
N LYS A 140 -19.90 1.66 28.60
CA LYS A 140 -19.29 2.95 28.93
C LYS A 140 -18.88 3.67 27.64
N ASP A 141 -18.62 4.97 27.75
CA ASP A 141 -18.12 5.77 26.64
C ASP A 141 -16.61 5.56 26.43
N THR A 142 -16.24 4.39 25.90
CA THR A 142 -14.85 4.00 25.57
C THR A 142 -14.64 3.82 24.07
N PHE A 143 -15.58 4.30 23.25
CA PHE A 143 -15.58 4.11 21.80
C PHE A 143 -14.35 4.73 21.15
N PRO A 144 -13.89 4.19 20.01
CA PRO A 144 -12.88 4.88 19.21
C PRO A 144 -13.42 6.24 18.70
N PRO A 145 -12.53 7.21 18.39
CA PRO A 145 -12.96 8.50 17.88
C PRO A 145 -13.83 8.38 16.62
N GLU A 146 -14.89 9.19 16.57
CA GLU A 146 -15.85 9.22 15.45
C GLU A 146 -15.35 10.02 14.24
N ASP A 147 -14.26 10.79 14.39
CA ASP A 147 -13.70 11.60 13.30
C ASP A 147 -13.05 10.71 12.22
N GLU A 148 -13.66 10.73 11.02
CA GLU A 148 -13.19 9.95 9.87
C GLU A 148 -11.82 10.42 9.36
N HIS A 149 -11.52 11.72 9.40
CA HIS A 149 -10.29 12.27 8.81
C HIS A 149 -9.06 12.02 9.68
N HIS A 150 -9.26 11.94 10.99
CA HIS A 150 -8.19 11.68 11.95
C HIS A 150 -7.98 10.20 12.26
N CYS A 151 -8.75 9.29 11.66
CA CYS A 151 -8.49 7.86 11.76
C CYS A 151 -7.30 7.46 10.85
N PHE A 152 -6.71 6.27 11.07
CA PHE A 152 -5.54 5.84 10.28
C PHE A 152 -5.87 5.73 8.78
N LEU A 153 -7.03 5.13 8.44
CA LEU A 153 -7.51 5.03 7.06
C LEU A 153 -7.81 6.41 6.46
N GLY A 154 -8.43 7.32 7.21
CA GLY A 154 -8.73 8.68 6.75
C GLY A 154 -7.49 9.48 6.42
N ARG A 155 -6.47 9.45 7.29
CA ARG A 155 -5.18 10.12 7.01
C ARG A 155 -4.54 9.62 5.72
N TRP A 156 -4.56 8.32 5.51
CA TRP A 156 -4.05 7.71 4.28
C TRP A 156 -4.92 8.07 3.06
N TYR A 157 -6.25 7.97 3.18
CA TYR A 157 -7.20 8.22 2.11
C TYR A 157 -7.16 9.67 1.61
N HIS A 158 -6.96 10.64 2.50
CA HIS A 158 -6.81 12.05 2.13
C HIS A 158 -5.36 12.45 1.82
N GLY A 159 -4.40 11.58 2.09
CA GLY A 159 -2.98 11.77 1.84
C GLY A 159 -2.50 10.98 0.62
N GLU A 160 -1.46 10.16 0.81
CA GLU A 160 -0.81 9.39 -0.25
C GLU A 160 -1.77 8.52 -1.06
N GLY A 161 -2.77 7.89 -0.40
CA GLY A 161 -3.73 7.03 -1.08
C GLY A 161 -4.51 7.75 -2.19
N ARG A 162 -4.79 9.06 -2.01
CA ARG A 162 -5.46 9.86 -3.04
C ARG A 162 -4.57 10.13 -4.25
N THR A 163 -3.28 10.36 -4.00
CA THR A 163 -2.30 10.63 -5.06
C THR A 163 -2.13 9.39 -5.94
N ASP A 164 -2.01 8.21 -5.32
CA ASP A 164 -1.64 7.00 -6.03
C ASP A 164 -2.85 6.22 -6.58
N PHE A 165 -3.99 6.27 -5.90
CA PHE A 165 -5.15 5.43 -6.21
C PHE A 165 -6.44 6.21 -6.48
N GLY A 166 -6.40 7.54 -6.48
CA GLY A 166 -7.59 8.39 -6.57
C GLY A 166 -8.45 8.18 -7.83
N SER A 167 -7.87 7.61 -8.89
CA SER A 167 -8.57 7.26 -10.13
C SER A 167 -9.22 5.88 -10.11
N LEU A 168 -8.86 5.01 -9.16
CA LEU A 168 -9.33 3.64 -9.11
C LEU A 168 -10.78 3.57 -8.58
N PRO A 169 -11.69 2.85 -9.26
CA PRO A 169 -13.08 2.73 -8.80
C PRO A 169 -13.21 2.13 -7.38
N ALA A 170 -12.33 1.19 -7.00
CA ALA A 170 -12.29 0.61 -5.66
C ALA A 170 -11.94 1.66 -4.59
N PHE A 171 -11.03 2.58 -4.89
CA PHE A 171 -10.67 3.68 -4.00
C PHE A 171 -11.84 4.64 -3.77
N VAL A 172 -12.61 4.95 -4.81
CA VAL A 172 -13.82 5.79 -4.68
C VAL A 172 -14.88 5.10 -3.81
N ARG A 173 -15.09 3.79 -4.00
CA ARG A 173 -16.00 2.98 -3.15
C ARG A 173 -15.54 2.95 -1.69
N LEU A 174 -14.23 2.84 -1.47
CA LEU A 174 -13.65 2.86 -0.13
C LEU A 174 -13.97 4.16 0.61
N GLY A 175 -13.90 5.31 -0.08
CA GLY A 175 -14.30 6.60 0.48
C GLY A 175 -15.76 6.62 0.95
N ASP A 176 -16.69 6.19 0.11
CA ASP A 176 -18.13 6.13 0.48
C ASP A 176 -18.37 5.18 1.66
N ALA A 177 -17.79 3.97 1.62
CA ALA A 177 -17.92 2.99 2.68
C ALA A 177 -17.33 3.50 4.01
N HIS A 178 -16.19 4.19 3.95
CA HIS A 178 -15.52 4.75 5.12
C HIS A 178 -16.35 5.87 5.78
N SER A 179 -16.92 6.79 5.01
CA SER A 179 -17.78 7.83 5.57
C SER A 179 -19.07 7.27 6.18
N ARG A 180 -19.67 6.29 5.51
CA ARG A 180 -20.85 5.58 6.06
C ARG A 180 -20.51 4.80 7.33
N LEU A 181 -19.30 4.28 7.46
CA LEU A 181 -18.84 3.56 8.64
C LEU A 181 -18.81 4.49 9.85
N HIS A 182 -18.21 5.67 9.70
CA HIS A 182 -18.12 6.66 10.77
C HIS A 182 -19.50 7.22 11.16
N LEU A 183 -20.41 7.41 10.19
CA LEU A 183 -21.81 7.73 10.48
C LEU A 183 -22.49 6.61 11.29
N ALA A 184 -22.33 5.35 10.89
CA ALA A 184 -22.90 4.21 11.62
C ALA A 184 -22.30 4.06 13.03
N LEU A 185 -21.02 4.37 13.21
CA LEU A 185 -20.39 4.43 14.53
C LEU A 185 -21.07 5.50 15.39
N SER A 186 -21.26 6.71 14.88
CA SER A 186 -21.92 7.80 15.61
C SER A 186 -23.33 7.41 16.06
N GLU A 187 -24.11 6.78 15.19
CA GLU A 187 -25.44 6.29 15.53
C GLU A 187 -25.42 5.19 16.59
N LEU A 188 -24.42 4.30 16.56
CA LEU A 188 -24.22 3.26 17.57
C LEU A 188 -23.85 3.89 18.92
N VAL A 189 -22.90 4.82 18.96
CA VAL A 189 -22.49 5.54 20.17
C VAL A 189 -23.70 6.22 20.81
N HIS A 190 -24.48 6.96 20.01
CA HIS A 190 -25.68 7.64 20.48
C HIS A 190 -26.70 6.68 21.11
N GLU A 191 -26.96 5.53 20.47
CA GLU A 191 -27.91 4.55 20.97
C GLU A 191 -27.36 3.78 22.19
N SER A 192 -26.05 3.50 22.23
CA SER A 192 -25.38 2.83 23.35
C SER A 192 -25.34 3.67 24.62
N LEU A 193 -25.25 5.00 24.51
CA LEU A 193 -25.19 5.92 25.67
C LEU A 193 -26.56 6.44 26.11
N ARG A 194 -27.63 6.04 25.41
CA ARG A 194 -28.99 6.52 25.68
C ARG A 194 -29.55 5.94 26.98
N ALA A 195 -30.21 6.79 27.78
CA ALA A 195 -30.78 6.39 29.09
C ALA A 195 -31.86 5.28 29.01
N LYS A 196 -32.55 5.15 27.88
CA LYS A 196 -33.56 4.11 27.62
C LYS A 196 -33.13 3.12 26.53
N ARG A 197 -31.83 2.84 26.42
CA ARG A 197 -31.32 1.86 25.45
C ARG A 197 -31.94 0.49 25.68
N THR A 198 -32.23 -0.22 24.60
CA THR A 198 -32.65 -1.63 24.63
C THR A 198 -31.58 -2.50 23.98
N PRO A 199 -31.36 -3.74 24.44
CA PRO A 199 -30.44 -4.65 23.75
C PRO A 199 -30.73 -4.76 22.26
N GLU A 200 -32.01 -4.82 21.87
CA GLU A 200 -32.45 -4.93 20.49
C GLU A 200 -32.10 -3.69 19.65
N SER A 201 -32.22 -2.48 20.22
CA SER A 201 -31.88 -1.25 19.51
C SER A 201 -30.37 -1.13 19.26
N VAL A 202 -29.54 -1.53 20.23
CA VAL A 202 -28.08 -1.58 20.08
C VAL A 202 -27.66 -2.65 19.08
N LEU A 203 -28.26 -3.85 19.13
CA LEU A 203 -27.99 -4.93 18.17
C LEU A 203 -28.30 -4.50 16.73
N LYS A 204 -29.40 -3.78 16.50
CA LYS A 204 -29.73 -3.22 15.18
C LYS A 204 -28.67 -2.24 14.67
N LYS A 205 -28.11 -1.41 15.55
CA LYS A 205 -27.03 -0.47 15.17
C LYS A 205 -25.71 -1.18 14.92
N LEU A 206 -25.39 -2.22 15.70
CA LEU A 206 -24.24 -3.09 15.46
C LEU A 206 -24.32 -3.81 14.10
N ASP A 207 -25.49 -4.34 13.74
CA ASP A 207 -25.70 -5.00 12.44
C ASP A 207 -25.50 -4.03 11.26
N ALA A 208 -26.01 -2.80 11.39
CA ALA A 208 -25.79 -1.74 10.40
C ALA A 208 -24.30 -1.36 10.30
N LEU A 209 -23.61 -1.20 11.43
CA LEU A 209 -22.18 -0.94 11.47
C LEU A 209 -21.40 -2.07 10.79
N GLU A 210 -21.72 -3.32 11.09
CA GLU A 210 -20.98 -4.47 10.55
C GLU A 210 -21.17 -4.62 9.04
N THR A 211 -22.38 -4.36 8.54
CA THR A 211 -22.65 -4.33 7.10
C THR A 211 -21.75 -3.32 6.38
N VAL A 212 -21.58 -2.12 6.95
CA VAL A 212 -20.73 -1.09 6.34
C VAL A 212 -19.24 -1.36 6.57
N SER A 213 -18.87 -1.91 7.73
CA SER A 213 -17.52 -2.38 8.04
C SER A 213 -17.05 -3.43 7.03
N GLN A 214 -17.92 -4.36 6.65
CA GLN A 214 -17.62 -5.34 5.61
C GLN A 214 -17.44 -4.68 4.24
N ALA A 215 -18.22 -3.64 3.91
CA ALA A 215 -18.04 -2.89 2.67
C ALA A 215 -16.67 -2.19 2.59
N VAL A 216 -16.13 -1.69 3.72
CA VAL A 216 -14.76 -1.15 3.79
C VAL A 216 -13.73 -2.24 3.48
N ILE A 217 -13.87 -3.43 4.08
CA ILE A 217 -12.95 -4.55 3.83
C ILE A 217 -13.02 -4.99 2.35
N VAL A 218 -14.21 -5.13 1.78
CA VAL A 218 -14.37 -5.50 0.37
C VAL A 218 -13.73 -4.45 -0.54
N ALA A 219 -13.92 -3.16 -0.27
CA ALA A 219 -13.31 -2.11 -1.07
C ALA A 219 -11.77 -2.10 -0.96
N LEU A 220 -11.22 -2.41 0.21
CA LEU A 220 -9.77 -2.59 0.40
C LEU A 220 -9.25 -3.83 -0.36
N ASP A 221 -9.99 -4.94 -0.36
CA ASP A 221 -9.63 -6.15 -1.12
C ASP A 221 -9.63 -5.88 -2.63
N GLU A 222 -10.68 -5.24 -3.14
CA GLU A 222 -10.78 -4.87 -4.56
C GLU A 222 -9.68 -3.88 -4.98
N LEU A 223 -9.27 -3.01 -4.06
CA LEU A 223 -8.16 -2.09 -4.29
C LEU A 223 -6.82 -2.83 -4.36
N ASP A 224 -6.57 -3.75 -3.42
CA ASP A 224 -5.36 -4.58 -3.40
C ASP A 224 -5.24 -5.43 -4.68
N ASP A 225 -6.34 -6.08 -5.08
CA ASP A 225 -6.41 -6.86 -6.33
C ASP A 225 -6.13 -6.00 -7.57
N SER A 226 -6.57 -4.74 -7.57
CA SER A 226 -6.31 -3.80 -8.66
C SER A 226 -4.84 -3.40 -8.70
N ILE A 227 -4.23 -3.15 -7.53
CA ILE A 227 -2.81 -2.82 -7.40
C ILE A 227 -1.94 -3.97 -7.92
N ILE A 228 -2.22 -5.19 -7.46
CA ILE A 228 -1.48 -6.40 -7.85
C ILE A 228 -1.61 -6.66 -9.35
N ARG A 229 -2.81 -6.51 -9.91
CA ARG A 229 -3.04 -6.73 -11.35
C ARG A 229 -2.27 -5.75 -12.21
N SER A 230 -2.32 -4.45 -11.87
CA SER A 230 -1.54 -3.43 -12.58
C SER A 230 -0.04 -3.74 -12.53
N GLY A 231 0.47 -4.20 -11.38
CA GLY A 231 1.87 -4.62 -11.26
C GLY A 231 2.24 -5.77 -12.20
N ILE A 232 1.37 -6.79 -12.34
CA ILE A 232 1.62 -7.95 -13.22
C ILE A 232 1.56 -7.56 -14.71
N GLU A 233 0.63 -6.68 -15.10
CA GLU A 233 0.51 -6.19 -16.48
C GLU A 233 1.76 -5.38 -16.90
N ASP A 234 2.33 -4.60 -15.97
CA ASP A 234 3.58 -3.87 -16.20
C ASP A 234 4.80 -4.81 -16.28
N GLU A 235 4.85 -5.90 -15.51
CA GLU A 235 5.96 -6.89 -15.60
C GLU A 235 5.93 -7.70 -16.89
N THR A 236 4.74 -8.10 -17.36
CA THR A 236 4.56 -8.93 -18.55
C THR A 236 4.83 -8.15 -19.84
N SER A 237 4.34 -6.91 -19.93
CA SER A 237 4.60 -6.02 -21.08
C SER A 237 6.07 -5.71 -21.29
N LEU A 238 6.87 -5.60 -20.21
CA LEU A 238 8.32 -5.36 -20.28
C LEU A 238 9.15 -6.64 -20.52
N SER A 239 8.54 -7.82 -20.43
CA SER A 239 9.21 -9.12 -20.69
C SER A 239 9.07 -9.61 -22.13
N GLU A 240 8.12 -9.03 -22.89
CA GLU A 240 7.83 -9.38 -24.28
C GLU A 240 8.50 -8.44 -25.31
N GLU A 241 9.17 -7.37 -24.87
CA GLU A 241 10.05 -6.48 -25.68
C GLU A 241 11.54 -6.87 -25.56
#